data_AF-A0A8S3HV93-F1
#
_entry.id   AF-A0A8S3HV93-F1
#
_cell.length_a   1.000
_cell.length_b   1.000
_cell.length_c   1.000
_cell.angle_alpha   90.00
_cell.angle_beta   90.00
_cell.angle_gamma   90.00
#
_symmetry.space_group_name_H-M   'P 1'
#
loop_
_entity.id
_entity.type
_entity.pdbx_description
1 polymer ?
#
loop_
_entity_poly.entity_id
_entity_poly.type
_entity_poly.pdbx_seq_one_letter_code
_entity_poly.pdbx_strand_id
1 'polypeptide(L)'
;KQSDLAPKGITLLIRASELQEIEANLYLAQFYDKGIDGALESEWKQAAMYYEKYIQIRENESTNIAEDSETNEPAQTDSTDNGIPFHDRHDIVARLATLYKTGGHNLQCDYKKAGDLFNKAAEMATEAMKGRLATKYYMAAEEAYAMAPDEESESN
;
A
#
# COMPACT_ATOMS: atom_id res chain seq x y z
N LYS A 1 21.35 -9.89 24.55
CA LYS A 1 20.31 -8.87 24.84
C LYS A 1 19.97 -8.12 23.55
N GLN A 2 19.18 -8.70 22.66
CA GLN A 2 18.69 -8.04 21.42
C GLN A 2 17.15 -7.99 21.36
N SER A 3 16.44 -8.65 22.28
CA SER A 3 14.98 -8.75 22.28
C SER A 3 14.25 -7.48 22.72
N ASP A 4 14.88 -6.58 23.47
CA ASP A 4 14.22 -5.36 23.99
C ASP A 4 14.31 -4.14 23.06
N LEU A 5 15.03 -4.25 21.93
CA LEU A 5 15.22 -3.13 21.00
C LEU A 5 14.10 -3.06 19.96
N ALA A 6 13.59 -4.21 19.52
CA ALA A 6 12.44 -4.32 18.62
C ALA A 6 11.21 -3.54 19.13
N PRO A 7 10.75 -3.70 20.39
CA PRO A 7 9.58 -2.97 20.89
C PRO A 7 9.80 -1.45 20.99
N LYS A 8 11.03 -1.01 21.31
CA LYS A 8 11.37 0.41 21.39
C LYS A 8 11.39 1.08 20.01
N GLY A 9 11.94 0.40 19.00
CA GLY A 9 11.94 0.89 17.62
C GLY A 9 10.53 1.09 17.08
N ILE A 10 9.65 0.10 17.28
CA ILE A 10 8.24 0.19 16.86
C ILE A 10 7.54 1.35 17.57
N THR A 11 7.77 1.53 18.88
CA THR A 11 7.14 2.62 19.64
C THR A 11 7.54 3.99 19.10
N LEU A 12 8.81 4.17 18.71
CA LEU A 12 9.28 5.40 18.08
C LEU A 12 8.60 5.63 16.73
N LEU A 13 8.47 4.58 15.91
CA LEU A 13 7.78 4.66 14.61
C LEU A 13 6.29 4.98 14.76
N ILE A 14 5.60 4.41 15.77
CA ILE A 14 4.20 4.74 16.06
C ILE A 14 4.07 6.23 16.39
N ARG A 15 4.96 6.76 17.24
CA ARG A 15 4.95 8.18 17.57
C ARG A 15 5.25 9.08 16.36
N ALA A 16 6.17 8.66 15.49
CA ALA A 16 6.44 9.36 14.24
C ALA A 16 5.23 9.35 13.28
N SER A 17 4.50 8.23 13.20
CA SER A 17 3.26 8.12 12.45
C SER A 17 2.16 9.07 12.98
N GLU A 18 2.07 9.27 14.30
CA GLU A 18 1.18 10.26 14.91
C GLU A 18 1.55 11.69 14.52
N LEU A 19 2.84 11.96 14.30
CA LEU A 19 3.37 13.22 13.77
C LEU A 19 3.24 13.35 12.24
N GLN A 20 2.51 12.43 11.59
CA GLN A 20 2.29 12.39 10.14
C GLN A 20 3.55 12.18 9.30
N GLU A 21 4.63 11.64 9.88
CA GLU A 21 5.80 11.24 9.10
C GLU A 21 5.43 10.06 8.19
N ILE A 22 5.56 10.29 6.89
CA ILE A 22 5.06 9.36 5.87
C ILE A 22 5.91 8.09 5.80
N GLU A 23 7.23 8.23 5.94
CA GLU A 23 8.18 7.12 5.98
C GLU A 23 7.92 6.19 7.16
N ALA A 24 7.54 6.75 8.31
CA ALA A 24 7.21 5.96 9.50
C ALA A 24 6.00 5.04 9.24
N ASN A 25 4.99 5.51 8.49
CA ASN A 25 3.85 4.69 8.10
C ASN A 25 4.28 3.54 7.18
N LEU A 26 5.18 3.80 6.22
CA LEU A 26 5.68 2.77 5.32
C LEU A 26 6.47 1.70 6.09
N TYR A 27 7.36 2.09 7.00
CA TYR A 27 8.12 1.16 7.82
C TYR A 27 7.22 0.32 8.73
N LEU A 28 6.22 0.92 9.39
CA LEU A 28 5.25 0.18 10.19
C LEU A 28 4.44 -0.79 9.34
N ALA A 29 4.00 -0.39 8.15
CA ALA A 29 3.25 -1.25 7.25
C ALA A 29 4.05 -2.50 6.87
N GLN A 30 5.31 -2.32 6.44
CA GLN A 30 6.20 -3.43 6.09
C GLN A 30 6.49 -4.36 7.27
N PHE A 31 6.56 -3.77 8.47
CA PHE A 31 6.78 -4.50 9.71
C PHE A 31 5.64 -5.45 10.03
N TYR A 32 4.41 -4.96 10.01
CA TYR A 32 3.21 -5.77 10.26
C TYR A 32 2.90 -6.75 9.12
N ASP A 33 3.31 -6.42 7.90
CA ASP A 33 3.16 -7.27 6.72
C ASP A 33 4.06 -8.52 6.80
N LYS A 34 5.36 -8.33 7.02
CA LYS A 34 6.34 -9.43 7.13
C LYS A 34 6.34 -10.12 8.49
N GLY A 35 5.95 -9.41 9.55
CA GLY A 35 6.19 -9.82 10.93
C GLY A 35 7.68 -9.80 11.29
N ILE A 36 7.99 -10.01 12.58
CA ILE A 36 9.31 -10.44 13.01
C ILE A 36 9.19 -11.84 13.58
N ASP A 37 9.95 -12.77 13.00
CA ASP A 37 10.09 -14.12 13.53
C ASP A 37 10.46 -14.11 15.03
N GLY A 38 9.60 -14.70 15.85
CA GLY A 38 9.78 -14.81 17.30
C GLY A 38 9.57 -13.52 18.12
N ALA A 39 9.15 -12.39 17.53
CA ALA A 39 8.90 -11.15 18.27
C ALA A 39 7.55 -10.46 17.97
N LEU A 40 7.04 -10.55 16.75
CA LEU A 40 5.71 -10.07 16.40
C LEU A 40 5.15 -10.87 15.23
N GLU A 41 3.96 -11.45 15.42
CA GLU A 41 3.24 -12.10 14.33
C GLU A 41 2.81 -11.08 13.27
N SER A 42 2.70 -11.51 12.02
CA SER A 42 2.14 -10.66 10.97
C SER A 42 0.69 -10.28 11.31
N GLU A 43 0.40 -8.99 11.28
CA GLU A 43 -0.95 -8.43 11.46
C GLU A 43 -1.33 -7.65 10.20
N TRP A 44 -1.83 -8.35 9.19
CA TRP A 44 -2.12 -7.75 7.89
C TRP A 44 -3.19 -6.66 7.96
N LYS A 45 -4.07 -6.71 8.97
CA LYS A 45 -5.01 -5.62 9.24
C LYS A 45 -4.31 -4.30 9.57
N GLN A 46 -3.30 -4.35 10.43
CA GLN A 46 -2.52 -3.15 10.76
C GLN A 46 -1.65 -2.72 9.59
N ALA A 47 -1.03 -3.67 8.89
CA ALA A 47 -0.26 -3.37 7.69
C ALA A 47 -1.10 -2.61 6.64
N ALA A 48 -2.30 -3.11 6.35
CA ALA A 48 -3.24 -2.48 5.42
C ALA A 48 -3.61 -1.06 5.85
N MET A 49 -3.91 -0.85 7.13
CA MET A 49 -4.23 0.48 7.67
C MET A 49 -3.08 1.49 7.47
N TYR A 50 -1.84 1.08 7.76
CA TYR A 50 -0.68 1.97 7.59
C TYR A 50 -0.34 2.21 6.12
N TYR A 51 -0.53 1.23 5.24
CA TYR A 51 -0.41 1.41 3.79
C TYR A 51 -1.45 2.40 3.25
N GLU A 52 -2.72 2.28 3.66
CA GLU A 52 -3.77 3.24 3.29
C GLU A 52 -3.44 4.65 3.77
N LYS A 53 -3.00 4.78 5.02
CA LYS A 53 -2.58 6.07 5.59
C LYS A 53 -1.42 6.68 4.79
N TYR A 54 -0.42 5.87 4.42
CA TYR A 54 0.70 6.32 3.58
C TYR A 54 0.21 6.87 2.23
N ILE A 55 -0.65 6.11 1.53
CA ILE A 55 -1.20 6.51 0.23
C ILE A 55 -1.99 7.83 0.36
N GLN A 56 -2.84 7.93 1.37
CA GLN A 56 -3.67 9.12 1.61
C GLN A 56 -2.82 10.38 1.84
N ILE A 57 -1.76 10.30 2.67
CA ILE A 57 -0.89 11.46 2.92
C ILE A 57 -0.13 11.83 1.64
N ARG A 58 0.37 10.85 0.87
CA ARG A 58 1.06 11.12 -0.42
C ARG A 58 0.16 11.80 -1.44
N GLU A 59 -1.10 11.37 -1.52
CA GLU A 59 -2.10 11.98 -2.41
C GLU A 59 -2.39 13.42 -1.99
N ASN A 60 -2.57 13.67 -0.69
CA ASN A 60 -2.80 15.02 -0.15
C ASN A 60 -1.59 15.96 -0.35
N GLU A 61 -0.35 15.45 -0.18
CA GLU A 61 0.87 16.23 -0.48
C GLU A 61 0.96 16.58 -1.97
N SER A 62 0.58 15.64 -2.84
CA SER A 62 0.59 15.87 -4.30
C SER A 62 -0.43 16.95 -4.72
N THR A 63 -1.57 17.05 -4.05
CA THR A 63 -2.59 18.07 -4.35
C THR A 63 -2.21 19.47 -3.86
N ASN A 64 -1.46 19.59 -2.76
CA ASN A 64 -1.06 20.89 -2.22
C ASN A 64 0.01 21.60 -3.06
N ILE A 65 0.72 20.90 -3.95
CA ILE A 65 1.72 21.48 -4.87
C ILE A 65 1.05 22.09 -6.12
N ALA A 66 -0.20 21.71 -6.42
CA ALA A 66 -0.90 22.12 -7.63
C ALA A 66 -1.50 23.54 -7.58
N GLU A 67 -1.54 24.19 -6.40
CA GLU A 67 -2.14 25.53 -6.26
C GLU A 67 -1.17 26.70 -6.51
N ASP A 68 0.15 26.46 -6.62
CA ASP A 68 1.16 27.55 -6.79
C ASP A 68 2.15 27.31 -7.96
N SER A 69 1.85 26.41 -8.89
CA SER A 69 2.80 26.07 -9.97
C SER A 69 2.14 26.07 -11.35
N GLU A 70 2.22 27.22 -12.03
CA GLU A 70 1.92 27.44 -13.45
C GLU A 70 2.95 26.78 -14.40
N THR A 71 3.56 25.66 -14.01
CA THR A 71 4.46 24.90 -14.88
C THR A 71 3.88 23.55 -15.20
N ASN A 72 3.39 23.40 -16.44
CA ASN A 72 3.03 22.14 -17.11
C ASN A 72 4.27 21.24 -17.33
N GLU A 73 5.08 21.01 -16.30
CA GLU A 73 6.09 19.96 -16.34
C GLU A 73 5.57 18.78 -15.52
N PRO A 74 5.51 17.56 -16.09
CA PRO A 74 5.16 16.40 -15.30
C PRO A 74 6.17 16.35 -14.17
N ALA A 75 5.68 16.39 -12.93
CA ALA A 75 6.50 16.27 -11.74
C ALA A 75 7.34 14.99 -11.86
N GLN A 76 8.55 15.13 -12.39
CA GLN A 76 9.56 14.11 -12.37
C GLN A 76 9.95 14.01 -10.91
N THR A 77 9.26 13.14 -10.18
CA THR A 77 9.72 12.69 -8.88
C THR A 77 11.03 11.98 -9.17
N ASP A 78 12.14 12.72 -8.99
CA ASP A 78 13.48 12.17 -8.97
C ASP A 78 13.42 10.93 -8.09
N SER A 79 13.50 9.78 -8.75
CA SER A 79 13.43 8.49 -8.10
C SER A 79 14.80 8.27 -7.49
N THR A 80 15.11 9.03 -6.44
CA THR A 80 16.29 8.81 -5.63
C THR A 80 16.05 7.50 -4.89
N ASP A 81 16.50 6.43 -5.54
CA ASP A 81 16.65 5.08 -4.99
C ASP A 81 17.55 5.15 -3.76
N ASN A 82 16.96 5.52 -2.62
CA ASN A 82 17.63 5.56 -1.33
C ASN A 82 17.74 4.17 -0.69
N GLY A 83 17.59 3.09 -1.47
CA GLY A 83 17.72 1.70 -1.00
C GLY A 83 16.57 1.24 -0.10
N ILE A 84 15.43 1.95 -0.08
CA ILE A 84 14.22 1.54 0.64
C ILE A 84 13.39 0.65 -0.31
N PRO A 85 13.17 -0.65 0.00
CA PRO A 85 12.29 -1.49 -0.81
C PRO A 85 10.85 -0.95 -0.77
N PHE A 86 10.13 -0.98 -1.91
CA PHE A 86 8.79 -0.41 -2.16
C PHE A 86 8.71 1.12 -2.35
N HIS A 87 9.57 1.69 -3.20
CA HIS A 87 9.63 3.15 -3.39
C HIS A 87 8.51 3.72 -4.28
N ASP A 88 7.96 2.90 -5.18
CA ASP A 88 6.95 3.39 -6.11
C ASP A 88 5.54 3.25 -5.56
N ARG A 89 4.74 4.30 -5.78
CA ARG A 89 3.34 4.35 -5.35
C ARG A 89 2.53 3.13 -5.81
N HIS A 90 2.75 2.69 -7.06
CA HIS A 90 2.04 1.54 -7.62
C HIS A 90 2.39 0.21 -6.92
N ASP A 91 3.62 0.03 -6.45
CA ASP A 91 4.04 -1.20 -5.74
C ASP A 91 3.37 -1.32 -4.37
N ILE A 92 3.23 -0.19 -3.66
CA ILE A 92 2.57 -0.14 -2.36
C ILE A 92 1.07 -0.44 -2.53
N VAL A 93 0.42 0.19 -3.51
CA VAL A 93 -1.01 -0.03 -3.79
C VAL A 93 -1.24 -1.49 -4.22
N ALA A 94 -0.38 -2.06 -5.06
CA ALA A 94 -0.47 -3.47 -5.46
C ALA A 94 -0.25 -4.43 -4.28
N ARG A 95 0.65 -4.10 -3.34
CA ARG A 95 0.83 -4.89 -2.11
C ARG A 95 -0.43 -4.84 -1.25
N LEU A 96 -1.02 -3.66 -1.06
CA LEU A 96 -2.28 -3.50 -0.34
C LEU A 96 -3.41 -4.32 -0.98
N ALA A 97 -3.53 -4.28 -2.31
CA ALA A 97 -4.49 -5.08 -3.06
C ALA A 97 -4.29 -6.59 -2.81
N THR A 98 -3.03 -7.03 -2.77
CA THR A 98 -2.69 -8.44 -2.48
C THR A 98 -3.09 -8.86 -1.07
N LEU A 99 -2.92 -7.98 -0.07
CA LEU A 99 -3.37 -8.24 1.30
C LEU A 99 -4.89 -8.44 1.36
N TYR A 100 -5.67 -7.58 0.69
CA TYR A 100 -7.12 -7.72 0.62
C TYR A 100 -7.59 -8.93 -0.19
N LYS A 101 -6.90 -9.29 -1.28
CA LYS A 101 -7.19 -10.49 -2.08
C LYS A 101 -6.93 -11.78 -1.30
N THR A 102 -5.88 -11.81 -0.48
CA THR A 102 -5.50 -13.03 0.27
C THR A 102 -6.32 -13.16 1.55
N GLY A 103 -6.48 -12.06 2.30
CA GLY A 103 -7.08 -12.09 3.64
C GLY A 103 -6.30 -12.94 4.64
N GLY A 104 -6.69 -12.92 5.91
CA GLY A 104 -5.99 -13.61 7.00
C GLY A 104 -5.22 -12.65 7.92
N HIS A 105 -4.57 -13.17 8.96
CA HIS A 105 -3.83 -12.33 9.93
C HIS A 105 -4.66 -11.15 10.47
N ASN A 106 -5.90 -11.44 10.87
CA ASN A 106 -6.93 -10.47 11.31
C ASN A 106 -7.47 -9.51 10.22
N LEU A 107 -7.07 -9.66 8.95
CA LEU A 107 -7.64 -8.95 7.82
C LEU A 107 -8.73 -9.81 7.14
N GLN A 108 -9.91 -9.22 6.91
CA GLN A 108 -10.94 -9.88 6.11
C GLN A 108 -10.59 -9.77 4.63
N CYS A 109 -10.81 -10.86 3.91
CA CYS A 109 -10.66 -10.88 2.46
C CYS A 109 -11.74 -9.99 1.83
N ASP A 110 -11.33 -9.11 0.93
CA ASP A 110 -12.23 -8.23 0.17
C ASP A 110 -11.74 -8.19 -1.28
N TYR A 111 -12.32 -9.08 -2.08
CA TYR A 111 -11.96 -9.24 -3.49
C TYR A 111 -12.36 -8.04 -4.35
N LYS A 112 -13.48 -7.37 -4.03
CA LYS A 112 -13.92 -6.17 -4.74
C LYS A 112 -12.92 -5.04 -4.52
N LYS A 113 -12.60 -4.77 -3.25
CA LYS A 113 -11.59 -3.76 -2.89
C LYS A 113 -10.21 -4.10 -3.45
N ALA A 114 -9.81 -5.37 -3.45
CA ALA A 114 -8.56 -5.78 -4.05
C ALA A 114 -8.52 -5.51 -5.56
N GLY A 115 -9.60 -5.78 -6.29
CA GLY A 115 -9.72 -5.46 -7.71
C GLY A 115 -9.55 -3.96 -7.99
N ASP A 116 -10.26 -3.12 -7.23
CA ASP A 116 -10.19 -1.67 -7.37
C ASP A 116 -8.77 -1.14 -7.13
N LEU A 117 -8.09 -1.67 -6.10
CA LEU A 117 -6.71 -1.31 -5.78
C LEU A 117 -5.73 -1.79 -6.85
N PHE A 118 -5.91 -2.98 -7.42
CA PHE A 118 -5.06 -3.45 -8.52
C PHE A 118 -5.23 -2.59 -9.77
N ASN A 119 -6.45 -2.18 -10.11
CA ASN A 119 -6.70 -1.24 -11.21
C ASN A 119 -6.01 0.11 -10.96
N LYS A 120 -6.14 0.68 -9.75
CA LYS A 120 -5.44 1.90 -9.37
C LYS A 120 -3.92 1.76 -9.46
N ALA A 121 -3.36 0.63 -9.03
CA ALA A 121 -1.93 0.34 -9.20
C ALA A 121 -1.53 0.25 -10.68
N ALA A 122 -2.38 -0.32 -11.53
CA ALA A 122 -2.15 -0.43 -12.97
C ALA A 122 -2.13 0.94 -13.67
N GLU A 123 -3.05 1.84 -13.30
CA GLU A 123 -3.07 3.23 -13.77
C GLU A 123 -1.79 3.96 -13.38
N MET A 124 -1.41 3.92 -12.09
CA MET A 124 -0.18 4.52 -11.59
C MET A 124 1.08 3.95 -12.25
N ALA A 125 1.11 2.64 -12.54
CA ALA A 125 2.19 2.01 -13.27
C ALA A 125 2.23 2.46 -14.75
N THR A 126 1.08 2.71 -15.37
CA THR A 126 0.97 3.23 -16.74
C THR A 126 1.49 4.66 -16.81
N GLU A 127 1.12 5.51 -15.85
CA GLU A 127 1.64 6.87 -15.71
C GLU A 127 3.16 6.89 -15.53
N ALA A 128 3.69 5.94 -14.76
CA ALA A 128 5.13 5.73 -14.59
C ALA A 128 5.82 5.07 -15.80
N MET A 129 5.14 4.94 -16.94
CA MET A 129 5.61 4.27 -18.16
C MET A 129 6.03 2.80 -17.97
N LYS A 130 5.54 2.14 -16.92
CA LYS A 130 5.75 0.72 -16.60
C LYS A 130 4.63 -0.15 -17.18
N GLY A 131 4.39 -0.05 -18.49
CA GLY A 131 3.26 -0.72 -19.16
C GLY A 131 3.20 -2.24 -18.94
N ARG A 132 4.34 -2.93 -18.91
CA ARG A 132 4.37 -4.38 -18.61
C ARG A 132 3.89 -4.69 -17.19
N LEU A 133 4.18 -3.83 -16.23
CA LEU A 133 3.73 -3.97 -14.84
C LEU A 133 2.24 -3.64 -14.74
N ALA A 134 1.79 -2.58 -15.41
CA ALA A 134 0.38 -2.23 -15.51
C ALA A 134 -0.48 -3.38 -16.04
N THR A 135 -0.08 -4.05 -17.12
CA THR A 135 -0.81 -5.23 -17.63
C THR A 135 -0.94 -6.33 -16.59
N LYS A 136 0.11 -6.60 -15.79
CA LYS A 136 0.04 -7.60 -14.72
C LYS A 136 -0.97 -7.21 -13.64
N TYR A 137 -1.01 -5.93 -13.27
CA TYR A 137 -1.96 -5.43 -12.27
C TYR A 137 -3.39 -5.47 -12.79
N TYR A 138 -3.65 -5.11 -14.05
CA TYR A 138 -4.98 -5.31 -14.66
C TYR A 138 -5.42 -6.77 -14.65
N MET A 139 -4.54 -7.71 -15.01
CA MET A 139 -4.88 -9.14 -14.93
C MET A 139 -5.19 -9.58 -13.50
N ALA A 140 -4.42 -9.10 -12.51
CA ALA A 140 -4.65 -9.41 -11.10
C ALA A 140 -5.97 -8.79 -10.58
N ALA A 141 -6.39 -7.65 -11.11
CA ALA A 141 -7.68 -7.02 -10.81
C ALA A 141 -8.84 -7.90 -11.31
N GLU A 142 -8.79 -8.33 -12.57
CA GLU A 142 -9.81 -9.23 -13.16
C GLU A 142 -9.91 -10.55 -12.38
N GLU A 143 -8.77 -11.14 -12.00
CA GLU A 143 -8.76 -12.33 -11.14
C GLU A 143 -9.40 -12.07 -9.77
N ALA A 144 -9.19 -10.89 -9.18
CA ALA A 144 -9.80 -10.54 -7.90
C ALA A 144 -11.32 -10.40 -8.07
N TYR A 145 -11.79 -9.66 -9.07
CA TYR A 145 -13.23 -9.52 -9.32
C TYR A 145 -13.91 -10.86 -9.64
N ALA A 146 -13.25 -11.75 -10.39
CA ALA A 146 -13.78 -13.09 -10.69
C ALA A 146 -13.91 -13.99 -9.45
N MET A 147 -13.16 -13.69 -8.38
CA MET A 147 -13.25 -14.38 -7.09
C MET A 147 -14.21 -13.70 -6.12
N ALA A 148 -14.68 -12.49 -6.44
CA ALA A 148 -15.70 -11.82 -5.64
C ALA A 148 -16.99 -12.64 -5.71
N PRO A 149 -17.67 -12.89 -4.57
CA PRO A 149 -18.92 -13.63 -4.58
C PRO A 149 -19.94 -12.89 -5.45
N ASP A 150 -20.50 -13.60 -6.43
CA ASP A 150 -21.59 -13.10 -7.26
C ASP A 150 -22.78 -12.76 -6.36
N GLU A 151 -23.18 -11.49 -6.31
CA GLU A 151 -24.40 -11.05 -5.62
C GLU A 151 -25.68 -11.57 -6.32
N GLU A 152 -25.59 -12.40 -7.36
CA GLU A 152 -26.72 -12.92 -8.13
C GLU A 152 -27.31 -14.26 -7.62
N SER A 153 -27.22 -14.58 -6.33
CA SER A 153 -27.85 -15.80 -5.78
C SER A 153 -28.77 -15.61 -4.58
N GLU A 154 -29.41 -14.44 -4.44
CA GLU A 154 -30.61 -14.28 -3.61
C GLU A 154 -31.80 -13.81 -4.45
N SER A 155 -32.26 -14.69 -5.34
CA SER A 155 -33.66 -14.69 -5.78
C SER A 155 -34.31 -15.98 -5.32
N ASN A 156 -35.00 -15.92 -4.17
CA ASN A 156 -35.88 -16.98 -3.69
C ASN A 156 -37.20 -16.35 -3.22
#